data_AF-K9TE55-F1
#
_entry.id   AF-K9TE55-F1
#
_cell.length_a   1.000
_cell.length_b   1.000
_cell.length_c   1.000
_cell.angle_alpha   90.00
_cell.angle_beta   90.00
_cell.angle_gamma   90.00
#
_symmetry.space_group_name_H-M   'P 1'
#
loop_
_entity.id
_entity.type
_entity.pdbx_description
1 polymer ?
#
loop_
_entity_poly.entity_id
_entity_poly.type
_entity_poly.pdbx_seq_one_letter_code
_entity_poly.pdbx_strand_id
1 'polypeptide(L)'
;MTSNEVEVKLIEVLQGIQSDSGYDGSGIVGTTCPLSNLEGFDSMLWPVAISMLADALDVNIPNDKNIFLSEDGKRPLNISESAAVVCEMVSRKENQG
;
A
#
# COMPACT_ATOMS: atom_id res chain seq x y z
N MET A 1 -3.51 -0.85 15.50
CA MET A 1 -3.87 -0.85 14.07
C MET A 1 -4.03 -2.28 13.59
N THR A 2 -5.11 -2.58 12.88
CA THR A 2 -5.42 -3.91 12.34
C THR A 2 -5.18 -3.98 10.83
N SER A 3 -4.92 -5.18 10.29
CA SER A 3 -4.70 -5.36 8.85
C SER A 3 -5.90 -4.91 8.01
N ASN A 4 -7.12 -5.03 8.55
CA ASN A 4 -8.33 -4.60 7.86
C ASN A 4 -8.45 -3.07 7.77
N GLU A 5 -8.06 -2.34 8.82
CA GLU A 5 -8.03 -0.87 8.78
C GLU A 5 -7.03 -0.36 7.74
N VAL A 6 -5.84 -0.98 7.69
CA VAL A 6 -4.80 -0.66 6.70
C VAL A 6 -5.27 -0.98 5.29
N GLU A 7 -5.89 -2.14 5.09
CA GLU A 7 -6.42 -2.56 3.79
C GLU A 7 -7.45 -1.56 3.26
N VAL A 8 -8.45 -1.18 4.08
CA VAL A 8 -9.48 -0.21 3.69
C VAL A 8 -8.83 1.12 3.28
N LYS A 9 -7.89 1.63 4.07
CA LYS A 9 -7.20 2.89 3.76
C LYS A 9 -6.31 2.79 2.52
N LEU A 10 -5.64 1.67 2.32
CA LEU A 10 -4.83 1.44 1.14
C LEU A 10 -5.69 1.38 -0.13
N ILE A 11 -6.89 0.78 -0.07
CA ILE A 11 -7.85 0.80 -1.17
C ILE A 11 -8.25 2.25 -1.49
N GLU A 12 -8.65 3.05 -0.49
CA GLU A 12 -9.03 4.46 -0.69
C GLU A 12 -7.90 5.27 -1.34
N VAL A 13 -6.66 5.09 -0.89
CA VAL A 13 -5.48 5.75 -1.47
C VAL A 13 -5.27 5.36 -2.92
N LEU A 14 -5.31 4.06 -3.24
CA LEU A 14 -5.09 3.57 -4.61
C LEU A 14 -6.21 4.02 -5.55
N GLN A 15 -7.45 4.07 -5.07
CA GLN A 15 -8.60 4.63 -5.81
C GLN A 15 -8.40 6.11 -6.13
N GLY A 16 -7.92 6.89 -5.16
CA GLY A 16 -7.57 8.30 -5.37
C GLY A 16 -6.47 8.47 -6.42
N ILE A 17 -5.36 7.72 -6.30
CA ILE A 17 -4.24 7.77 -7.24
C ILE A 17 -4.68 7.43 -8.68
N GLN A 18 -5.49 6.38 -8.86
CA GLN A 18 -6.01 6.03 -10.20
C GLN A 18 -6.88 7.14 -10.76
N SER A 19 -7.80 7.68 -9.95
CA SER A 19 -8.69 8.77 -10.37
C SER A 19 -7.90 10.03 -10.77
N ASP A 20 -6.91 10.42 -9.96
CA ASP A 20 -6.05 11.58 -10.21
C ASP A 20 -5.16 11.39 -11.46
N SER A 21 -4.83 10.14 -11.78
CA SER A 21 -4.07 9.75 -12.97
C SER A 21 -4.94 9.58 -14.23
N GLY A 22 -6.27 9.74 -14.11
CA GLY A 22 -7.21 9.56 -15.23
C GLY A 22 -7.57 8.09 -15.54
N TYR A 23 -7.24 7.17 -14.64
CA TYR A 23 -7.58 5.75 -14.73
C TYR A 23 -8.83 5.39 -13.92
N ASP A 24 -9.39 4.21 -14.17
CA ASP A 24 -10.51 3.69 -13.40
C ASP A 24 -10.04 3.12 -12.06
N GLY A 25 -10.38 3.80 -10.97
CA GLY A 25 -10.17 3.32 -9.60
C GLY A 25 -11.27 2.37 -9.11
N SER A 26 -12.34 2.15 -9.88
CA SER A 26 -13.44 1.30 -9.43
C SER A 26 -13.03 -0.19 -9.39
N GLY A 27 -13.57 -0.94 -8.43
CA GLY A 27 -13.31 -2.38 -8.32
C GLY A 27 -11.96 -2.78 -7.71
N ILE A 28 -11.18 -1.82 -7.18
CA ILE A 28 -10.00 -2.12 -6.35
C ILE A 28 -10.46 -2.80 -5.04
N VAL A 29 -9.95 -3.99 -4.77
CA VAL A 29 -10.28 -4.83 -3.62
C VAL A 29 -9.03 -5.49 -3.04
N GLY A 30 -9.12 -6.14 -1.87
CA GLY A 30 -7.98 -6.77 -1.19
C GLY A 30 -7.14 -7.73 -2.06
N THR A 31 -7.75 -8.42 -3.02
CA THR A 31 -7.06 -9.34 -3.94
C THR A 31 -6.41 -8.66 -5.15
N THR A 32 -6.66 -7.37 -5.37
CA THR A 32 -5.99 -6.58 -6.42
C THR A 32 -4.50 -6.49 -6.12
N CYS A 33 -3.67 -6.78 -7.11
CA CYS A 33 -2.22 -6.64 -7.05
C CYS A 33 -1.80 -5.31 -7.71
N PRO A 34 -1.41 -4.26 -6.96
CA PRO A 34 -1.21 -2.93 -7.52
C PRO A 34 -0.22 -2.90 -8.68
N LEU A 35 0.95 -3.53 -8.52
CA LEU A 35 2.00 -3.57 -9.55
C LEU A 35 1.63 -4.42 -10.79
N SER A 36 0.55 -5.19 -10.74
CA SER A 36 0.14 -6.08 -11.86
C SER A 36 -1.23 -5.72 -12.44
N ASN A 37 -2.09 -5.04 -11.69
CA ASN A 37 -3.48 -4.80 -12.06
C ASN A 37 -3.83 -3.33 -12.22
N LEU A 38 -3.09 -2.40 -11.59
CA LEU A 38 -3.37 -0.97 -11.71
C LEU A 38 -2.58 -0.36 -12.86
N GLU A 39 -3.30 0.32 -13.74
CA GLU A 39 -2.70 0.96 -14.91
C GLU A 39 -1.80 2.12 -14.46
N GLY A 40 -0.62 2.21 -15.08
CA GLY A 40 0.38 3.24 -14.75
C GLY A 40 1.00 3.15 -13.35
N PHE A 41 0.66 2.14 -12.54
CA PHE A 41 1.18 2.00 -11.18
C PHE A 41 2.61 1.45 -11.19
N ASP A 42 3.57 2.37 -11.18
CA ASP A 42 4.99 2.09 -11.39
C ASP A 42 5.89 2.56 -10.24
N SER A 43 7.21 2.63 -10.50
CA SER A 43 8.24 3.07 -9.57
C SER A 43 8.06 4.48 -8.99
N MET A 44 7.27 5.34 -9.65
CA MET A 44 7.00 6.70 -9.20
C MET A 44 5.76 6.79 -8.32
N LEU A 45 4.77 5.90 -8.52
CA LEU A 45 3.51 5.94 -7.80
C LEU A 45 3.51 5.14 -6.49
N TRP A 46 4.27 4.04 -6.40
CA TRP A 46 4.29 3.28 -5.14
C TRP A 46 4.82 4.06 -3.92
N PRO A 47 5.87 4.92 -4.01
CA PRO A 47 6.32 5.70 -2.86
C PRO A 47 5.29 6.75 -2.44
N VAL A 48 4.56 7.30 -3.43
CA VAL A 48 3.46 8.25 -3.20
C VAL A 48 2.31 7.56 -2.46
N ALA A 49 1.91 6.37 -2.90
CA ALA A 49 0.89 5.57 -2.22
C ALA A 49 1.27 5.26 -0.77
N ILE A 50 2.53 4.90 -0.51
CA ILE A 50 3.01 4.67 0.87
C ILE A 50 2.93 5.94 1.70
N SER A 51 3.35 7.08 1.14
CA SER A 51 3.34 8.35 1.86
C SER A 51 1.91 8.80 2.20
N MET A 52 0.99 8.70 1.24
CA MET A 52 -0.44 8.98 1.45
C MET A 52 -1.07 8.03 2.48
N LEU A 53 -0.70 6.75 2.46
CA LEU A 53 -1.17 5.78 3.44
C LEU A 53 -0.65 6.10 4.86
N ALA A 54 0.62 6.47 4.98
CA ALA A 54 1.24 6.86 6.24
C ALA A 54 0.53 8.07 6.85
N ASP A 55 0.26 9.10 6.04
CA ASP A 55 -0.48 10.29 6.44
C ASP A 55 -1.93 9.96 6.83
N ALA A 56 -2.61 9.10 6.07
CA ALA A 56 -4.00 8.71 6.34
C ALA A 56 -4.18 7.88 7.62
N LEU A 57 -3.13 7.16 8.04
CA LEU A 57 -3.12 6.31 9.22
C LEU A 57 -2.45 6.98 10.44
N ASP A 58 -1.88 8.18 10.28
CA ASP A 58 -1.08 8.87 11.29
C ASP A 58 0.07 7.99 11.85
N VAL A 59 0.80 7.32 10.95
CA VAL A 59 1.92 6.42 11.28
C VAL A 59 3.15 6.71 10.43
N ASN A 60 4.32 6.25 10.88
CA ASN A 60 5.56 6.36 10.13
C ASN A 60 5.88 5.06 9.34
N ILE A 61 5.53 5.04 8.06
CA ILE A 61 5.88 3.95 7.14
C ILE A 61 7.10 4.37 6.30
N PRO A 62 8.23 3.62 6.36
CA PRO A 62 9.37 3.89 5.48
C PRO A 62 8.96 3.74 4.02
N ASN A 63 9.21 4.76 3.21
CA ASN A 63 8.95 4.76 1.76
C ASN A 63 10.18 4.37 0.93
N ASP A 64 11.24 3.88 1.58
CA ASP A 64 12.44 3.31 0.96
C ASP A 64 12.27 1.83 0.59
N LYS A 65 11.16 1.20 1.03
CA LYS A 65 10.80 -0.18 0.72
C LYS A 65 9.45 -0.24 0.03
N ASN A 66 9.39 -1.03 -1.03
CA ASN A 66 8.16 -1.27 -1.76
C ASN A 66 7.29 -2.30 -1.01
N ILE A 67 6.25 -1.83 -0.31
CA ILE A 67 5.31 -2.70 0.43
C ILE A 67 4.43 -3.58 -0.48
N PHE A 68 4.44 -3.34 -1.79
CA PHE A 68 3.70 -4.11 -2.79
C PHE A 68 4.52 -5.26 -3.38
N LEU A 69 5.70 -5.53 -2.83
CA LEU A 69 6.55 -6.67 -3.18
C LEU A 69 6.81 -7.54 -1.95
N SER A 70 7.01 -8.84 -2.20
CA SER A 70 7.54 -9.76 -1.19
C SER A 70 8.89 -9.28 -0.66
N GLU A 71 9.28 -9.77 0.52
CA GLU A 71 10.55 -9.40 1.17
C GLU A 71 11.78 -9.61 0.27
N ASP A 72 11.74 -10.62 -0.61
CA ASP A 72 12.80 -10.89 -1.60
C ASP A 72 12.70 -10.06 -2.89
N GLY A 73 11.68 -9.21 -3.01
CA GLY A 73 11.43 -8.33 -4.15
C GLY A 73 10.93 -9.02 -5.42
N LYS A 74 10.63 -10.33 -5.38
CA LYS A 74 10.35 -11.12 -6.60
C LYS A 74 8.88 -11.27 -6.93
N ARG A 75 8.00 -11.17 -5.94
CA ARG A 75 6.58 -11.44 -6.09
C ARG A 75 5.78 -10.18 -5.77
N PRO A 76 4.97 -9.69 -6.71
CA PRO A 76 3.94 -8.70 -6.43
C PRO A 76 2.95 -9.20 -5.38
N LEU A 77 2.63 -8.34 -4.42
CA LEU A 77 1.66 -8.61 -3.36
C LEU A 77 0.32 -7.98 -3.71
N ASN A 78 -0.76 -8.65 -3.28
CA ASN A 78 -2.07 -8.01 -3.28
C ASN A 78 -2.21 -7.00 -2.13
N ILE A 79 -3.29 -6.22 -2.14
CA ILE A 79 -3.54 -5.19 -1.14
C ILE A 79 -3.64 -5.79 0.27
N SER A 80 -4.32 -6.92 0.46
CA SER A 80 -4.43 -7.58 1.77
C SER A 80 -3.06 -8.02 2.31
N GLU A 81 -2.21 -8.58 1.46
CA GLU A 81 -0.82 -8.94 1.80
C GLU A 81 0.01 -7.69 2.13
N SER A 82 -0.12 -6.63 1.34
CA SER A 82 0.57 -5.35 1.55
C SER A 82 0.15 -4.69 2.88
N ALA A 83 -1.14 -4.79 3.24
CA ALA A 83 -1.66 -4.31 4.50
C ALA A 83 -1.06 -5.07 5.71
N ALA A 84 -0.91 -6.39 5.59
CA ALA A 84 -0.24 -7.19 6.61
C ALA A 84 1.24 -6.76 6.78
N VAL A 85 1.95 -6.50 5.67
CA VAL A 85 3.33 -5.99 5.71
C VAL A 85 3.43 -4.67 6.49
N VAL A 86 2.52 -3.73 6.24
CA VAL A 86 2.47 -2.44 6.95
C VAL A 86 2.18 -2.64 8.44
N CYS A 87 1.22 -3.51 8.80
CA CYS A 87 0.95 -3.85 10.19
C CYS A 87 2.18 -4.39 10.90
N GLU A 88 2.94 -5.28 10.25
CA GLU A 88 4.20 -5.80 10.81
C GLU A 88 5.24 -4.70 10.98
N MET A 89 5.39 -3.80 10.00
CA MET A 89 6.35 -2.68 10.06
C MET A 89 6.06 -1.74 11.24
N VAL A 90 4.79 -1.38 11.44
CA VAL A 90 4.40 -0.49 12.54
C VAL A 90 4.54 -1.18 13.89
N SER A 91 4.09 -2.44 14.01
CA SER A 91 4.21 -3.21 15.26
C SER A 91 5.66 -3.42 15.70
N ARG A 92 6.59 -3.62 14.75
CA ARG A 92 8.02 -3.78 15.05
C ARG A 92 8.67 -2.47 15.54
N LYS A 93 8.17 -1.30 15.11
CA LYS A 93 8.69 0.01 15.54
C LYS A 93 8.24 0.37 16.96
N GLU A 94 7.04 -0.02 17.39
CA GLU A 94 6.58 0.23 18.77
C GLU A 94 7.44 -0.49 19.82
N ASN A 95 8.06 -1.62 19.46
CA ASN A 95 8.89 -2.43 20.35
C ASN A 95 10.38 -2.00 20.40
N GLN A 96 10.75 -0.91 19.72
CA GLN A 96 12.13 -0.37 19.70
C GLN A 96 12.22 1.07 20.23
N GLY A 97 11.14 1.58 20.83
CA GLY A 97 11.05 2.90 21.48
C GLY A 97 11.27 2.85 22.99
#